data_AF-A0A0K8NXA1-F1
#
_entry.id   AF-A0A0K8NXA1-F1
#
_cell.length_a   1.000
_cell.length_b   1.000
_cell.length_c   1.000
_cell.angle_alpha   90.00
_cell.angle_beta   90.00
_cell.angle_gamma   90.00
#
_symmetry.space_group_name_H-M   'P 1'
#
loop_
_entity.id
_entity.type
_entity.pdbx_description
1 polymer ?
#
loop_
_entity_poly.entity_id
_entity_poly.type
_entity_poly.pdbx_seq_one_letter_code
_entity_poly.pdbx_strand_id
1 'polypeptide(L)'
;MVTSAPPLPPSPPTPPPARGPSPWPGRWQRFSSTAVHAFHAYAGWLVGISWRRFFVLAILLLAVVGILHDMPPLTWRVREQVQEPPARVIVLPQPPKAPAPPGADGSPPSPPARRGDGVDISIGKDGIRIVTKPAADAASAASQAAEKASGAAAAAASAASAVEGIVIRLPSGAVDNAVVREAVAEAQRELEQAIREAKDEAEQAARDAEEARRDAEQAIADLKRGGKPRITTRTTRIGIGDFLMQFTVLWVLASALLKIVYKGRIQAEAQAARATETAESEALKRQVVEARMAAMQAQVEPHFLFNTLASIDHLIEVDPARASLMQKNLIALLRASMPSMRDVSPGSGGLRDLGRELAVIRPYLEILKVRMEERLATEIRVSDGLLSAEFPPMMLQSLVENAIKHGLEPKAEGGRLTVAAEIVHGKLAVTVADTGLGFGKAATAGTGIGLSNIRERLQLLYGAKASLKVAENPGGGTAVTITVPYQSNSVDAEAAA
;
A
#
# COMPACT_ATOMS: atom_id res chain seq x y z
N MET A 1 108.06 -1.69 -17.21
CA MET A 1 107.13 -2.06 -18.30
C MET A 1 105.73 -1.66 -17.86
N VAL A 2 105.05 -0.97 -18.76
CA VAL A 2 103.69 -0.43 -18.65
C VAL A 2 102.66 -1.56 -18.46
N THR A 3 101.64 -1.34 -17.63
CA THR A 3 100.23 -1.67 -17.95
C THR A 3 99.30 -1.09 -16.87
N SER A 4 98.74 0.07 -17.17
CA SER A 4 97.57 0.68 -16.52
C SER A 4 96.30 -0.03 -16.96
N ALA A 5 95.49 -0.51 -16.02
CA ALA A 5 94.14 -1.02 -16.29
C ALA A 5 93.12 0.15 -16.37
N PRO A 6 92.07 0.06 -17.21
CA PRO A 6 91.13 1.15 -17.46
C PRO A 6 90.04 1.27 -16.38
N PRO A 7 89.38 2.44 -16.23
CA PRO A 7 88.29 2.60 -15.27
C PRO A 7 86.96 2.02 -15.79
N LEU A 8 86.17 1.42 -14.88
CA LEU A 8 84.84 0.86 -15.14
C LEU A 8 83.77 1.97 -15.34
N PRO A 9 82.73 1.73 -16.17
CA PRO A 9 81.66 2.70 -16.42
C PRO A 9 80.65 2.79 -15.25
N PRO A 10 79.94 3.94 -15.08
CA PRO A 10 78.98 4.13 -14.00
C PRO A 10 77.68 3.31 -14.19
N SER A 11 77.12 2.83 -13.07
CA SER A 11 75.91 2.01 -12.98
C SER A 11 74.64 2.78 -13.39
N PRO A 12 73.62 2.12 -13.97
CA PRO A 12 72.36 2.77 -14.35
C PRO A 12 71.50 3.15 -13.12
N PRO A 13 70.65 4.19 -13.20
CA PRO A 13 69.81 4.62 -12.09
C PRO A 13 68.70 3.60 -11.78
N THR A 14 68.51 3.32 -10.49
CA THR A 14 67.45 2.46 -9.94
C THR A 14 66.04 2.99 -10.25
N PRO A 15 65.08 2.12 -10.63
CA PRO A 15 63.68 2.54 -10.82
C PRO A 15 63.03 2.93 -9.48
N PRO A 16 62.07 3.88 -9.47
CA PRO A 16 61.38 4.27 -8.24
C PRO A 16 60.53 3.11 -7.70
N PRO A 17 60.37 2.99 -6.37
CA PRO A 17 59.61 1.90 -5.77
C PRO A 17 58.13 1.95 -6.19
N ALA A 18 57.57 0.79 -6.52
CA ALA A 18 56.16 0.63 -6.82
C ALA A 18 55.29 1.11 -5.64
N ARG A 19 54.32 1.99 -5.90
CA ARG A 19 53.32 2.41 -4.89
C ARG A 19 52.48 1.19 -4.52
N GLY A 20 52.57 0.75 -3.26
CA GLY A 20 51.71 -0.30 -2.72
C GLY A 20 50.22 0.09 -2.76
N PRO A 21 49.30 -0.90 -2.77
CA PRO A 21 47.86 -0.64 -2.82
C PRO A 21 47.42 0.22 -1.62
N SER A 22 46.65 1.27 -1.90
CA SER A 22 46.17 2.21 -0.89
C SER A 22 45.31 1.48 0.17
N PRO A 23 45.58 1.63 1.48
CA PRO A 23 44.81 0.99 2.56
C PRO A 23 43.42 1.63 2.80
N TRP A 24 43.07 2.66 2.03
CA TRP A 24 41.85 3.44 2.21
C TRP A 24 40.53 2.67 1.93
N PRO A 25 40.40 1.81 0.90
CA PRO A 25 39.14 1.14 0.58
C PRO A 25 38.68 0.18 1.70
N GLY A 26 39.60 -0.59 2.27
CA GLY A 26 39.29 -1.53 3.36
C GLY A 26 38.96 -0.85 4.70
N ARG A 27 39.56 0.32 4.98
CA ARG A 27 39.21 1.13 6.14
C ARG A 27 37.82 1.75 6.00
N TRP A 28 37.46 2.20 4.79
CA TRP A 28 36.15 2.77 4.51
C TRP A 28 35.01 1.73 4.64
N GLN A 29 35.21 0.50 4.15
CA GLN A 29 34.22 -0.59 4.30
C GLN A 29 33.97 -0.99 5.77
N ARG A 30 35.02 -1.01 6.61
CA ARG A 30 34.87 -1.30 8.03
C ARG A 30 34.17 -0.17 8.77
N PHE A 31 34.50 1.07 8.43
CA PHE A 31 33.81 2.24 8.97
C PHE A 31 32.34 2.27 8.56
N SER A 32 32.03 2.03 7.28
CA SER A 32 30.66 2.08 6.77
C SER A 32 29.78 0.97 7.36
N SER A 33 30.26 -0.26 7.45
CA SER A 33 29.52 -1.36 8.11
C SER A 33 29.25 -1.07 9.59
N THR A 34 30.25 -0.56 10.32
CA THR A 34 30.09 -0.18 11.73
C THR A 34 29.09 0.97 11.90
N ALA A 35 29.14 1.97 11.03
CA ALA A 35 28.19 3.09 11.03
C ALA A 35 26.76 2.65 10.71
N VAL A 36 26.58 1.72 9.76
CA VAL A 36 25.27 1.14 9.42
C VAL A 36 24.71 0.34 10.60
N HIS A 37 25.53 -0.45 11.29
CA HIS A 37 25.10 -1.16 12.51
C HIS A 37 24.70 -0.19 13.62
N ALA A 38 25.48 0.86 13.85
CA ALA A 38 25.15 1.90 14.83
C ALA A 38 23.86 2.64 14.47
N PHE A 39 23.63 2.92 13.18
CA PHE A 39 22.39 3.53 12.70
C PHE A 39 21.18 2.63 12.95
N HIS A 40 21.27 1.33 12.64
CA HIS A 40 20.19 0.39 12.92
C HIS A 40 19.91 0.26 14.43
N ALA A 41 20.95 0.25 15.27
CA ALA A 41 20.80 0.25 16.72
C ALA A 41 20.11 1.53 17.24
N TYR A 42 20.52 2.70 16.74
CA TYR A 42 19.88 3.97 17.07
C TYR A 42 18.43 4.04 16.60
N ALA A 43 18.15 3.63 15.35
CA ALA A 43 16.81 3.60 14.80
C ALA A 43 15.88 2.66 15.60
N GLY A 44 16.37 1.47 15.98
CA GLY A 44 15.65 0.53 16.82
C GLY A 44 15.34 1.10 18.22
N TRP A 45 16.33 1.70 18.88
CA TRP A 45 16.14 2.37 20.16
C TRP A 45 15.15 3.53 20.08
N LEU A 46 15.28 4.38 19.06
CA LEU A 46 14.44 5.56 18.82
C LEU A 46 12.96 5.19 18.61
N VAL A 47 12.69 4.11 17.89
CA VAL A 47 11.34 3.58 17.65
C VAL A 47 10.76 2.94 18.91
N GLY A 48 11.59 2.31 19.74
CA GLY A 48 11.16 1.70 21.01
C GLY A 48 10.75 2.71 22.10
N ILE A 49 11.17 3.97 22.00
CA ILE A 49 10.84 5.02 22.98
C ILE A 49 9.44 5.60 22.74
N SER A 50 8.71 5.99 23.79
CA SER A 50 7.42 6.68 23.64
C SER A 50 7.57 8.13 23.13
N TRP A 51 6.54 8.69 22.47
CA TRP A 51 6.57 10.08 22.00
C TRP A 51 6.85 11.09 23.12
N ARG A 52 6.28 10.87 24.32
CA ARG A 52 6.52 11.70 25.51
C ARG A 52 8.01 11.73 25.89
N ARG A 53 8.68 10.58 25.89
CA ARG A 53 10.12 10.48 26.18
C ARG A 53 10.98 11.08 25.07
N PHE A 54 10.59 10.92 23.80
CA PHE A 54 11.27 11.54 22.67
C PHE A 54 11.27 13.07 22.77
N PHE A 55 10.12 13.69 23.04
CA PHE A 55 10.04 15.15 23.19
C PHE A 55 10.87 15.65 24.39
N VAL A 56 10.83 14.95 25.53
CA VAL A 56 11.65 15.31 26.70
C VAL A 56 13.15 15.26 26.35
N LEU A 57 13.60 14.21 25.67
CA LEU A 57 15.00 14.08 25.24
C LEU A 57 15.40 15.14 24.20
N ALA A 58 14.50 15.47 23.27
CA ALA A 58 14.75 16.52 22.27
C ALA A 58 14.88 17.91 22.91
N ILE A 59 14.02 18.23 23.87
CA ILE A 59 14.07 19.48 24.64
C ILE A 59 15.35 19.54 25.48
N LEU A 60 15.70 18.44 26.15
CA LEU A 60 16.93 18.34 26.94
C LEU A 60 18.18 18.49 26.07
N LEU A 61 18.20 17.86 24.89
CA LEU A 61 19.27 18.03 23.90
C LEU A 61 19.40 19.48 23.45
N LEU A 62 18.29 20.14 23.11
CA LEU A 62 18.27 21.55 22.71
C LEU A 62 18.75 22.46 23.85
N ALA A 63 18.34 22.20 25.09
CA ALA A 63 18.78 22.97 26.25
C ALA A 63 20.28 22.80 26.51
N VAL A 64 20.79 21.57 26.45
CA VAL A 64 22.23 21.29 26.64
C VAL A 64 23.07 21.94 25.53
N VAL A 65 22.66 21.82 24.26
CA VAL A 65 23.37 22.46 23.13
C VAL A 65 23.27 23.99 23.22
N GLY A 66 22.13 24.53 23.63
CA GLY A 66 21.95 25.97 23.86
C GLY A 66 22.86 26.52 24.96
N ILE A 67 23.13 25.75 26.02
CA ILE A 67 24.09 26.14 27.07
C ILE A 67 25.54 26.01 26.57
N LEU A 68 25.84 24.94 25.81
CA LEU A 68 27.20 24.67 25.31
C LEU A 68 27.62 25.65 24.21
N HIS A 69 26.66 26.19 23.47
CA HIS A 69 26.82 27.24 22.47
C HIS A 69 27.59 28.45 23.02
N ASP A 70 27.28 28.88 24.25
CA ASP A 70 27.78 30.12 24.83
C ASP A 70 29.14 29.96 25.55
N MET A 71 29.71 28.75 25.58
CA MET A 71 30.97 28.48 26.29
C MET A 71 32.21 28.51 25.35
N PRO A 72 33.32 29.17 25.74
CA PRO A 72 34.59 29.06 25.02
C PRO A 72 35.12 27.62 25.19
N PRO A 73 35.55 26.92 24.11
CA PRO A 73 36.28 27.39 22.92
C PRO A 73 35.49 27.56 21.60
N LEU A 74 34.15 27.48 21.61
CA LEU A 74 33.33 27.43 20.36
C LEU A 74 32.94 28.81 19.79
N THR A 75 33.15 29.89 20.55
CA THR A 75 32.86 31.27 20.13
C THR A 75 34.14 32.12 20.13
N TRP A 76 34.58 32.59 18.97
CA TRP A 76 35.62 33.62 18.88
C TRP A 76 34.96 34.99 18.66
N ARG A 77 35.37 36.00 19.43
CA ARG A 77 34.93 37.39 19.22
C ARG A 77 35.95 38.10 18.35
N VAL A 78 35.70 38.20 17.05
CA VAL A 78 36.51 39.00 16.13
C VAL A 78 36.10 40.47 16.26
N ARG A 79 37.03 41.36 16.58
CA ARG A 79 36.80 42.81 16.54
C ARG A 79 37.29 43.33 15.20
N GLU A 80 36.36 43.71 14.33
CA GLU A 80 36.69 44.37 13.07
C GLU A 80 36.51 45.88 13.26
N GLN A 81 37.59 46.65 13.10
CA GLN A 81 37.49 48.11 13.04
C GLN A 81 37.23 48.52 11.59
N VAL A 82 35.97 48.81 11.26
CA VAL A 82 35.60 49.34 9.95
C VAL A 82 35.75 50.86 10.00
N GLN A 83 36.76 51.40 9.30
CA GLN A 83 36.81 52.83 8.98
C GLN A 83 35.94 53.07 7.75
N GLU A 84 34.78 53.70 7.94
CA GLU A 84 34.01 54.20 6.80
C GLU A 84 34.74 55.43 6.23
N PRO A 85 35.19 55.40 4.96
CA PRO A 85 35.71 56.60 4.32
C PRO A 85 34.59 57.65 4.21
N PRO A 86 34.88 58.96 4.35
CA PRO A 86 33.85 59.99 4.30
C PRO A 86 33.13 59.96 2.94
N ALA A 87 31.81 60.16 2.98
CA ALA A 87 30.99 60.23 1.77
C ALA A 87 31.56 61.28 0.80
N ARG A 88 31.97 60.85 -0.40
CA ARG A 88 32.36 61.78 -1.47
C ARG A 88 31.10 62.32 -2.12
N VAL A 89 30.75 63.56 -1.82
CA VAL A 89 29.72 64.31 -2.56
C VAL A 89 30.35 64.84 -3.85
N ILE A 90 29.94 64.33 -5.00
CA ILE A 90 30.26 64.91 -6.31
C ILE A 90 29.12 65.86 -6.66
N VAL A 91 29.35 67.17 -6.54
CA VAL A 91 28.41 68.20 -7.02
C VAL A 91 28.71 68.47 -8.49
N LEU A 92 27.83 68.04 -9.40
CA LEU A 92 27.90 68.42 -10.82
C LEU A 92 27.35 69.86 -10.97
N PRO A 93 28.05 70.79 -11.65
CA PRO A 93 27.52 72.13 -11.92
C PRO A 93 26.34 72.06 -12.89
N GLN A 94 25.32 72.89 -12.66
CA GLN A 94 24.16 73.01 -13.56
C GLN A 94 24.59 73.58 -14.93
N PRO A 95 24.15 73.00 -16.06
CA PRO A 95 24.51 73.50 -17.38
C PRO A 95 23.86 74.87 -17.67
N PRO A 96 24.59 75.84 -18.26
CA PRO A 96 24.06 77.17 -18.56
C PRO A 96 23.01 77.15 -19.70
N LYS A 97 22.04 78.08 -19.59
CA LYS A 97 20.90 78.29 -20.51
C LYS A 97 21.37 78.73 -21.90
N ALA A 98 20.97 78.01 -22.95
CA ALA A 98 21.37 78.26 -24.34
C ALA A 98 20.65 79.50 -24.97
N PRO A 99 21.35 80.35 -25.75
CA PRO A 99 20.76 81.43 -26.56
C PRO A 99 20.34 80.98 -27.99
N ALA A 100 19.41 81.72 -28.61
CA ALA A 100 18.81 81.48 -29.94
C ALA A 100 19.57 82.23 -31.09
N PRO A 101 19.38 81.84 -32.39
CA PRO A 101 20.45 81.68 -33.40
C PRO A 101 20.61 82.83 -34.45
N PRO A 102 21.64 82.75 -35.33
CA PRO A 102 21.37 82.67 -36.78
C PRO A 102 22.28 81.66 -37.53
N GLY A 103 21.88 81.25 -38.74
CA GLY A 103 22.43 80.10 -39.46
C GLY A 103 23.65 80.33 -40.36
N ALA A 104 24.30 79.21 -40.74
CA ALA A 104 24.87 78.88 -42.06
C ALA A 104 25.67 77.57 -41.96
N ASP A 105 25.25 76.59 -42.78
CA ASP A 105 26.01 75.59 -43.55
C ASP A 105 27.16 74.77 -42.91
N GLY A 106 26.99 73.43 -42.95
CA GLY A 106 28.07 72.44 -42.91
C GLY A 106 27.84 71.25 -41.98
N SER A 107 27.19 70.18 -42.47
CA SER A 107 27.17 68.81 -41.88
C SER A 107 28.29 67.94 -42.51
N PRO A 108 28.50 66.61 -42.22
CA PRO A 108 28.02 65.63 -41.20
C PRO A 108 29.23 64.74 -40.68
N PRO A 109 29.16 63.46 -40.18
CA PRO A 109 28.03 62.54 -39.88
C PRO A 109 28.04 61.74 -38.54
N SER A 110 26.84 61.25 -38.24
CA SER A 110 26.25 60.23 -37.32
C SER A 110 26.99 58.85 -37.24
N PRO A 111 26.61 57.83 -36.41
CA PRO A 111 25.25 57.44 -35.93
C PRO A 111 25.20 56.66 -34.57
N PRO A 112 24.17 55.84 -34.27
CA PRO A 112 22.74 56.13 -34.09
C PRO A 112 22.28 55.95 -32.63
N ALA A 113 21.15 56.56 -32.28
CA ALA A 113 20.42 56.25 -31.06
C ALA A 113 19.82 54.83 -31.13
N ARG A 114 20.03 54.02 -30.07
CA ARG A 114 19.22 52.83 -29.78
C ARG A 114 18.39 53.05 -28.52
N ARG A 115 17.13 52.59 -28.65
CA ARG A 115 16.13 52.35 -27.62
C ARG A 115 16.67 51.46 -26.51
N GLY A 116 16.04 51.61 -25.35
CA GLY A 116 15.67 50.51 -24.48
C GLY A 116 16.75 50.06 -23.50
N ASP A 117 16.39 50.12 -22.23
CA ASP A 117 16.29 48.91 -21.39
C ASP A 117 16.95 49.04 -20.01
N GLY A 118 16.09 48.93 -19.00
CA GLY A 118 16.44 48.30 -17.75
C GLY A 118 16.69 46.80 -17.96
N VAL A 119 17.54 46.26 -17.09
CA VAL A 119 17.83 44.84 -16.86
C VAL A 119 18.11 44.02 -18.14
N ASP A 120 19.39 43.83 -18.44
CA ASP A 120 19.83 42.88 -19.48
C ASP A 120 19.75 41.44 -18.92
N ILE A 121 18.84 40.64 -19.49
CA ILE A 121 18.66 39.21 -19.17
C ILE A 121 19.06 38.42 -20.42
N SER A 122 20.18 37.70 -20.37
CA SER A 122 20.60 36.82 -21.47
C SER A 122 20.54 35.35 -21.04
N ILE A 123 19.98 34.51 -21.92
CA ILE A 123 19.75 33.07 -21.72
C ILE A 123 20.60 32.30 -22.75
N GLY A 124 21.60 31.57 -22.26
CA GLY A 124 22.37 30.62 -23.06
C GLY A 124 21.95 29.18 -22.78
N LYS A 125 22.44 28.23 -23.59
CA LYS A 125 22.16 26.79 -23.44
C LYS A 125 22.64 26.17 -22.11
N ASP A 126 23.31 26.95 -21.26
CA ASP A 126 23.74 26.60 -19.89
C ASP A 126 23.16 27.54 -18.79
N GLY A 127 22.07 28.28 -19.05
CA GLY A 127 21.32 29.06 -18.04
C GLY A 127 21.37 30.59 -18.17
N ILE A 128 20.70 31.30 -17.25
CA ILE A 128 20.35 32.74 -17.29
C ILE A 128 21.32 33.58 -16.44
N ARG A 129 21.85 34.69 -16.98
CA ARG A 129 22.62 35.73 -16.26
C ARG A 129 21.85 37.06 -16.19
N ILE A 130 21.85 37.71 -15.02
CA ILE A 130 21.25 39.03 -14.77
C ILE A 130 22.29 39.93 -14.07
N VAL A 131 22.49 41.16 -14.55
CA VAL A 131 23.35 42.19 -13.93
C VAL A 131 22.57 43.50 -13.76
N THR A 132 22.57 44.11 -12.58
CA THR A 132 21.87 45.38 -12.27
C THR A 132 22.84 46.57 -12.13
N LYS A 133 22.45 47.79 -12.56
CA LYS A 133 23.25 49.05 -12.53
C LYS A 133 23.08 49.89 -11.23
N PRO A 134 23.98 50.85 -10.93
CA PRO A 134 24.14 51.51 -9.60
C PRO A 134 23.31 52.79 -9.35
N ALA A 135 23.23 53.20 -8.07
CA ALA A 135 22.32 54.18 -7.45
C ALA A 135 22.39 55.67 -7.85
N ALA A 136 23.06 56.06 -8.93
CA ALA A 136 23.16 57.47 -9.36
C ALA A 136 21.92 57.98 -10.11
N ASP A 137 21.06 57.08 -10.58
CA ASP A 137 19.84 57.43 -11.34
C ASP A 137 18.60 57.69 -10.46
N ALA A 138 18.68 57.43 -9.14
CA ALA A 138 17.56 57.63 -8.21
C ALA A 138 17.37 59.10 -7.76
N ALA A 139 18.46 59.88 -7.66
CA ALA A 139 18.40 61.29 -7.25
C ALA A 139 17.94 62.23 -8.39
N SER A 140 18.29 61.92 -9.65
CA SER A 140 17.78 62.66 -10.81
C SER A 140 16.30 62.34 -11.06
N ALA A 141 15.87 61.11 -10.79
CA ALA A 141 14.47 60.70 -10.83
C ALA A 141 13.61 61.40 -9.77
N ALA A 142 14.13 61.62 -8.55
CA ALA A 142 13.44 62.36 -7.50
C ALA A 142 13.30 63.86 -7.82
N SER A 143 14.33 64.48 -8.40
CA SER A 143 14.29 65.88 -8.81
C SER A 143 13.35 66.11 -10.00
N GLN A 144 13.30 65.18 -10.96
CA GLN A 144 12.35 65.20 -12.08
C GLN A 144 10.91 64.92 -11.63
N ALA A 145 10.71 64.11 -10.59
CA ALA A 145 9.39 63.89 -9.98
C ALA A 145 8.88 65.14 -9.25
N ALA A 146 9.76 65.88 -8.57
CA ALA A 146 9.41 67.15 -7.92
C ALA A 146 9.07 68.27 -8.93
N GLU A 147 9.80 68.37 -10.05
CA GLU A 147 9.45 69.30 -11.14
C GLU A 147 8.11 68.93 -11.81
N LYS A 148 7.85 67.63 -12.03
CA LYS A 148 6.55 67.16 -12.53
C LYS A 148 5.40 67.43 -11.56
N ALA A 149 5.62 67.30 -10.25
CA ALA A 149 4.63 67.61 -9.23
C ALA A 149 4.33 69.12 -9.14
N SER A 150 5.36 69.98 -9.24
CA SER A 150 5.19 71.44 -9.30
C SER A 150 4.49 71.90 -10.59
N GLY A 151 4.81 71.28 -11.73
CA GLY A 151 4.10 71.50 -13.00
C GLY A 151 2.64 71.04 -12.97
N ALA A 152 2.35 69.92 -12.30
CA ALA A 152 0.99 69.43 -12.09
C ALA A 152 0.18 70.33 -11.15
N ALA A 153 0.79 70.88 -10.10
CA ALA A 153 0.15 71.84 -9.19
C ALA A 153 -0.17 73.19 -9.88
N ALA A 154 0.73 73.69 -10.74
CA ALA A 154 0.49 74.89 -11.54
C ALA A 154 -0.62 74.68 -12.59
N ALA A 155 -0.68 73.48 -13.20
CA ALA A 155 -1.76 73.08 -14.10
C ALA A 155 -3.10 72.92 -13.37
N ALA A 156 -3.11 72.40 -12.14
CA ALA A 156 -4.30 72.30 -11.30
C ALA A 156 -4.82 73.68 -10.84
N ALA A 157 -3.94 74.62 -10.49
CA ALA A 157 -4.31 76.00 -10.16
C ALA A 157 -4.89 76.76 -11.38
N SER A 158 -4.34 76.53 -12.57
CA SER A 158 -4.88 77.06 -13.84
C SER A 158 -6.22 76.41 -14.22
N ALA A 159 -6.44 75.14 -13.90
CA ALA A 159 -7.70 74.46 -14.14
C ALA A 159 -8.79 74.91 -13.14
N ALA A 160 -8.43 75.18 -11.88
CA ALA A 160 -9.34 75.71 -10.87
C ALA A 160 -9.85 77.12 -11.19
N SER A 161 -9.01 78.00 -11.76
CA SER A 161 -9.45 79.35 -12.20
C SER A 161 -10.27 79.34 -13.50
N ALA A 162 -10.26 78.24 -14.26
CA ALA A 162 -11.03 78.08 -15.49
C ALA A 162 -12.48 77.61 -15.24
N VAL A 163 -12.77 77.08 -14.05
CA VAL A 163 -14.10 76.54 -13.66
C VAL A 163 -15.01 77.62 -13.03
N GLU A 164 -14.46 78.72 -12.53
CA GLU A 164 -15.21 79.89 -12.01
C GLU A 164 -16.07 80.63 -13.06
N GLY A 165 -15.99 80.25 -14.35
CA GLY A 165 -16.71 80.88 -15.46
C GLY A 165 -17.83 80.05 -16.12
N ILE A 166 -18.21 78.88 -15.59
CA ILE A 166 -19.17 77.98 -16.26
C ILE A 166 -20.62 78.42 -15.99
N VAL A 167 -21.23 79.11 -16.97
CA VAL A 167 -22.67 79.47 -16.96
C VAL A 167 -23.47 78.36 -17.64
N ILE A 168 -24.18 77.54 -16.87
CA ILE A 168 -25.11 76.52 -17.40
C ILE A 168 -26.38 77.23 -17.92
N ARG A 169 -26.58 77.29 -19.24
CA ARG A 169 -27.83 77.80 -19.86
C ARG A 169 -28.82 76.65 -20.06
N LEU A 170 -29.97 76.69 -19.38
CA LEU A 170 -31.06 75.74 -19.64
C LEU A 170 -31.95 76.23 -20.80
N PRO A 171 -32.43 75.33 -21.69
CA PRO A 171 -33.38 75.68 -22.75
C PRO A 171 -34.76 76.08 -22.17
N SER A 172 -35.42 77.04 -22.81
CA SER A 172 -36.57 77.82 -22.34
C SER A 172 -37.92 77.09 -22.23
N GLY A 173 -37.92 75.77 -22.00
CA GLY A 173 -39.12 74.96 -21.76
C GLY A 173 -38.99 73.94 -20.61
N ALA A 174 -37.85 73.92 -19.91
CA ALA A 174 -37.59 72.99 -18.79
C ALA A 174 -37.58 73.67 -17.40
N VAL A 175 -37.98 74.95 -17.32
CA VAL A 175 -37.87 75.79 -16.11
C VAL A 175 -38.96 75.48 -15.07
N ASP A 176 -40.07 74.85 -15.48
CA ASP A 176 -41.24 74.63 -14.62
C ASP A 176 -41.19 73.34 -13.80
N ASN A 177 -40.16 72.51 -13.95
CA ASN A 177 -40.03 71.27 -13.20
C ASN A 177 -39.15 71.48 -11.95
N ALA A 178 -39.78 71.51 -10.77
CA ALA A 178 -39.10 71.76 -9.49
C ALA A 178 -37.93 70.79 -9.22
N VAL A 179 -38.05 69.55 -9.68
CA VAL A 179 -37.02 68.49 -9.56
C VAL A 179 -35.73 68.85 -10.30
N VAL A 180 -35.81 69.52 -11.45
CA VAL A 180 -34.61 69.89 -12.25
C VAL A 180 -33.86 71.05 -11.62
N ARG A 181 -34.56 71.98 -10.97
CA ARG A 181 -33.92 73.10 -10.25
C ARG A 181 -33.19 72.62 -9.00
N GLU A 182 -33.76 71.67 -8.28
CA GLU A 182 -33.13 71.09 -7.10
C GLU A 182 -31.87 70.31 -7.47
N ALA A 183 -31.92 69.47 -8.53
CA ALA A 183 -30.76 68.73 -9.02
C ALA A 183 -29.62 69.63 -9.52
N VAL A 184 -29.92 70.74 -10.20
CA VAL A 184 -28.89 71.70 -10.65
C VAL A 184 -28.27 72.45 -9.47
N ALA A 185 -29.07 72.83 -8.48
CA ALA A 185 -28.56 73.49 -7.27
C ALA A 185 -27.72 72.55 -6.40
N GLU A 186 -28.04 71.26 -6.37
CA GLU A 186 -27.25 70.23 -5.69
C GLU A 186 -25.91 69.99 -6.40
N ALA A 187 -25.93 69.81 -7.73
CA ALA A 187 -24.72 69.67 -8.53
C ALA A 187 -23.78 70.89 -8.43
N GLN A 188 -24.32 72.11 -8.31
CA GLN A 188 -23.52 73.31 -8.07
C GLN A 188 -22.83 73.30 -6.70
N ARG A 189 -23.53 72.87 -5.64
CA ARG A 189 -22.95 72.76 -4.29
C ARG A 189 -21.86 71.70 -4.22
N GLU A 190 -22.06 70.53 -4.83
CA GLU A 190 -21.04 69.48 -4.91
C GLU A 190 -19.81 69.94 -5.67
N LEU A 191 -19.98 70.64 -6.80
CA LEU A 191 -18.86 71.16 -7.57
C LEU A 191 -18.06 72.21 -6.80
N GLU A 192 -18.73 73.14 -6.12
CA GLU A 192 -18.04 74.14 -5.29
C GLU A 192 -17.31 73.52 -4.08
N GLN A 193 -17.83 72.43 -3.52
CA GLN A 193 -17.17 71.71 -2.44
C GLN A 193 -15.92 70.98 -2.96
N ALA A 194 -16.04 70.27 -4.09
CA ALA A 194 -14.93 69.57 -4.72
C ALA A 194 -13.78 70.50 -5.13
N ILE A 195 -14.10 71.72 -5.59
CA ILE A 195 -13.07 72.72 -5.92
C ILE A 195 -12.35 73.22 -4.66
N ARG A 196 -13.06 73.44 -3.56
CA ARG A 196 -12.45 73.84 -2.28
C ARG A 196 -11.53 72.76 -1.73
N GLU A 197 -11.98 71.51 -1.71
CA GLU A 197 -11.17 70.37 -1.27
C GLU A 197 -9.91 70.20 -2.13
N ALA A 198 -10.04 70.26 -3.46
CA ALA A 198 -8.89 70.16 -4.37
C ALA A 198 -7.87 71.30 -4.19
N LYS A 199 -8.34 72.51 -3.84
CA LYS A 199 -7.45 73.65 -3.56
C LYS A 199 -6.69 73.47 -2.25
N ASP A 200 -7.37 73.04 -1.19
CA ASP A 200 -6.75 72.81 0.12
C ASP A 200 -5.71 71.68 0.06
N GLU A 201 -6.00 70.59 -0.67
CA GLU A 201 -5.05 69.50 -0.93
C GLU A 201 -3.82 69.98 -1.72
N ALA A 202 -4.01 70.82 -2.74
CA ALA A 202 -2.91 71.38 -3.52
C ALA A 202 -2.02 72.31 -2.69
N GLU A 203 -2.59 73.13 -1.80
CA GLU A 203 -1.83 73.98 -0.90
C GLU A 203 -1.06 73.16 0.15
N GLN A 204 -1.65 72.09 0.67
CA GLN A 204 -0.99 71.21 1.63
C GLN A 204 0.17 70.44 0.99
N ALA A 205 -0.03 69.90 -0.21
CA ALA A 205 1.03 69.26 -0.97
C ALA A 205 2.18 70.24 -1.31
N ALA A 206 1.88 71.52 -1.56
CA ALA A 206 2.92 72.53 -1.77
C ALA A 206 3.73 72.83 -0.50
N ARG A 207 3.07 72.92 0.67
CA ARG A 207 3.72 73.10 1.97
C ARG A 207 4.65 71.93 2.31
N ASP A 208 4.17 70.70 2.13
CA ASP A 208 4.95 69.48 2.37
C ASP A 208 6.17 69.40 1.43
N ALA A 209 6.02 69.82 0.18
CA ALA A 209 7.12 69.86 -0.79
C ALA A 209 8.19 70.93 -0.43
N GLU A 210 7.79 72.08 0.11
CA GLU A 210 8.74 73.09 0.61
C GLU A 210 9.45 72.64 1.88
N GLU A 211 8.75 72.00 2.82
CA GLU A 211 9.35 71.44 4.03
C GLU A 211 10.38 70.36 3.68
N ALA A 212 10.02 69.43 2.79
CA ALA A 212 10.94 68.42 2.29
C ALA A 212 12.17 69.02 1.58
N ARG A 213 12.01 70.15 0.87
CA ARG A 213 13.15 70.89 0.28
C ARG A 213 14.06 71.50 1.35
N ARG A 214 13.49 72.14 2.38
CA ARG A 214 14.27 72.72 3.48
C ARG A 214 15.02 71.66 4.27
N ASP A 215 14.40 70.52 4.54
CA ASP A 215 15.05 69.38 5.19
C ASP A 215 16.18 68.79 4.33
N ALA A 216 15.97 68.69 3.01
CA ALA A 216 17.02 68.27 2.09
C ALA A 216 18.20 69.27 2.07
N GLU A 217 17.92 70.58 2.08
CA GLU A 217 18.96 71.62 2.14
C GLU A 217 19.71 71.61 3.49
N GLN A 218 19.01 71.42 4.61
CA GLN A 218 19.61 71.27 5.92
C GLN A 218 20.47 70.01 6.01
N ALA A 219 20.00 68.87 5.50
CA ALA A 219 20.79 67.65 5.43
C ALA A 219 22.07 67.82 4.60
N ILE A 220 22.00 68.55 3.47
CA ILE A 220 23.18 68.89 2.66
C ILE A 220 24.11 69.87 3.41
N ALA A 221 23.57 70.82 4.18
CA ALA A 221 24.35 71.75 4.99
C ALA A 221 25.07 71.06 6.17
N ASP A 222 24.42 70.10 6.84
CA ASP A 222 25.00 69.26 7.89
C ASP A 222 26.12 68.37 7.34
N LEU A 223 25.93 67.81 6.15
CA LEU A 223 26.97 67.07 5.44
C LEU A 223 28.17 67.96 5.04
N LYS A 224 27.96 69.26 4.77
CA LYS A 224 29.03 70.23 4.50
C LYS A 224 29.75 70.75 5.75
N ARG A 225 29.09 70.79 6.92
CA ARG A 225 29.68 71.29 8.19
C ARG A 225 30.38 70.21 9.03
N GLY A 226 30.09 68.93 8.83
CA GLY A 226 30.53 67.85 9.72
C GLY A 226 31.89 67.21 9.40
N GLY A 227 33.00 67.89 9.67
CA GLY A 227 34.31 67.26 9.76
C GLY A 227 34.59 66.64 11.13
N LYS A 228 34.53 65.30 11.24
CA LYS A 228 35.39 64.40 12.06
C LYS A 228 34.95 62.93 11.88
N PRO A 229 35.88 61.96 11.82
CA PRO A 229 35.54 60.55 11.63
C PRO A 229 34.78 59.99 12.85
N ARG A 230 33.60 59.39 12.61
CA ARG A 230 32.88 58.58 13.61
C ARG A 230 33.46 57.17 13.58
N ILE A 231 34.26 56.80 14.58
CA ILE A 231 34.67 55.41 14.79
C ILE A 231 33.49 54.67 15.42
N THR A 232 32.74 53.91 14.64
CA THR A 232 31.65 53.08 15.15
C THR A 232 32.16 51.64 15.29
N THR A 233 32.25 51.11 16.51
CA THR A 233 32.73 49.75 16.73
C THR A 233 31.59 48.75 16.50
N ARG A 234 31.61 48.00 15.40
CA ARG A 234 30.65 46.90 15.15
C ARG A 234 31.24 45.60 15.68
N THR A 235 30.57 44.99 16.67
CA THR A 235 30.99 43.68 17.20
C THR A 235 30.14 42.60 16.54
N THR A 236 30.67 41.88 15.57
CA THR A 236 29.99 40.72 14.98
C THR A 236 30.46 39.47 15.72
N ARG A 237 29.52 38.75 16.34
CA ARG A 237 29.80 37.42 16.91
C ARG A 237 29.65 36.40 15.78
N ILE A 238 30.71 35.66 15.49
CA ILE A 238 30.65 34.51 14.59
C ILE A 238 31.15 33.33 15.42
N GLY A 239 30.22 32.46 15.83
CA GLY A 239 30.51 31.28 16.62
C GLY A 239 30.14 30.02 15.85
N ILE A 240 30.95 28.97 15.99
CA ILE A 240 30.60 27.63 15.48
C ILE A 240 29.31 27.12 16.16
N GLY A 241 28.97 27.67 17.32
CA GLY A 241 27.74 27.42 18.05
C GLY A 241 26.46 27.62 17.20
N ASP A 242 26.35 28.69 16.41
CA ASP A 242 25.11 28.97 15.66
C ASP A 242 24.78 27.82 14.70
N PHE A 243 25.82 27.20 14.13
CA PHE A 243 25.73 26.00 13.31
C PHE A 243 25.32 24.76 14.12
N LEU A 244 25.79 24.59 15.36
CA LEU A 244 25.39 23.48 16.23
C LEU A 244 23.88 23.50 16.53
N MET A 245 23.31 24.68 16.80
CA MET A 245 21.87 24.80 17.07
C MET A 245 21.03 24.43 15.85
N GLN A 246 21.41 24.92 14.67
CA GLN A 246 20.73 24.61 13.41
C GLN A 246 20.82 23.11 13.06
N PHE A 247 22.00 22.50 13.28
CA PHE A 247 22.21 21.07 13.10
C PHE A 247 21.36 20.22 14.08
N THR A 248 21.23 20.67 15.33
CA THR A 248 20.46 19.96 16.36
C THR A 248 18.97 19.91 16.03
N VAL A 249 18.39 21.03 15.57
CA VAL A 249 16.98 21.07 15.13
C VAL A 249 16.74 20.14 13.94
N LEU A 250 17.65 20.17 12.95
CA LEU A 250 17.55 19.31 11.78
C LEU A 250 17.68 17.82 12.16
N TRP A 251 18.53 17.50 13.13
CA TRP A 251 18.70 16.15 13.65
C TRP A 251 17.46 15.63 14.41
N VAL A 252 16.79 16.49 15.18
CA VAL A 252 15.51 16.16 15.85
C VAL A 252 14.41 15.92 14.83
N LEU A 253 14.30 16.76 13.79
CA LEU A 253 13.33 16.59 12.71
C LEU A 253 13.58 15.30 11.91
N ALA A 254 14.84 15.02 11.56
CA ALA A 254 15.22 13.79 10.87
C ALA A 254 14.89 12.55 11.72
N SER A 255 15.12 12.62 13.04
CA SER A 255 14.79 11.54 13.98
C SER A 255 13.27 11.32 14.10
N ALA A 256 12.48 12.40 14.12
CA ALA A 256 11.02 12.31 14.12
C ALA A 256 10.49 11.68 12.82
N LEU A 257 11.03 12.09 11.66
CA LEU A 257 10.68 11.52 10.36
C LEU A 257 11.02 10.02 10.29
N LEU A 258 12.23 9.65 10.72
CA LEU A 258 12.69 8.26 10.76
C LEU A 258 11.76 7.39 11.62
N LYS A 259 11.34 7.89 12.77
CA LYS A 259 10.40 7.20 13.67
C LYS A 259 9.03 6.95 13.03
N ILE A 260 8.49 7.94 12.30
CA ILE A 260 7.20 7.83 11.63
C ILE A 260 7.25 6.76 10.52
N VAL A 261 8.28 6.82 9.67
CA VAL A 261 8.46 5.88 8.56
C VAL A 261 8.65 4.44 9.07
N TYR A 262 9.50 4.25 10.08
CA TYR A 262 9.79 2.93 10.61
C TYR A 262 8.57 2.30 11.31
N LYS A 263 7.79 3.09 12.06
CA LYS A 263 6.56 2.62 12.70
C LYS A 263 5.48 2.26 11.67
N GLY A 264 5.33 3.07 10.61
CA GLY A 264 4.39 2.79 9.53
C GLY A 264 4.73 1.50 8.77
N ARG A 265 6.03 1.24 8.55
CA ARG A 265 6.50 0.01 7.90
C ARG A 265 6.21 -1.24 8.72
N ILE A 266 6.52 -1.24 10.01
CA ILE A 266 6.26 -2.38 10.91
C ILE A 266 4.75 -2.68 11.00
N GLN A 267 3.90 -1.65 11.01
CA GLN A 267 2.45 -1.84 11.04
C GLN A 267 1.91 -2.41 9.72
N ALA A 268 2.42 -1.94 8.58
CA ALA A 268 2.06 -2.45 7.27
C ALA A 268 2.48 -3.92 7.08
N GLU A 269 3.69 -4.27 7.49
CA GLU A 269 4.20 -5.66 7.44
C GLU A 269 3.37 -6.59 8.35
N ALA A 270 3.02 -6.15 9.57
CA ALA A 270 2.18 -6.93 10.47
C ALA A 270 0.74 -7.11 9.96
N GLN A 271 0.16 -6.10 9.30
CA GLN A 271 -1.17 -6.20 8.73
C GLN A 271 -1.18 -7.08 7.47
N ALA A 272 -0.14 -6.99 6.64
CA ALA A 272 0.04 -7.86 5.49
C ALA A 272 0.17 -9.33 5.92
N ALA A 273 0.97 -9.62 6.95
CA ALA A 273 1.13 -10.97 7.49
C ALA A 273 -0.18 -11.56 8.03
N ARG A 274 -0.99 -10.75 8.72
CA ARG A 274 -2.32 -11.18 9.20
C ARG A 274 -3.29 -11.42 8.04
N ALA A 275 -3.28 -10.56 7.03
CA ALA A 275 -4.12 -10.71 5.85
C ALA A 275 -3.79 -12.00 5.09
N THR A 276 -2.50 -12.32 4.92
CA THR A 276 -2.06 -13.57 4.28
C THR A 276 -2.47 -14.79 5.10
N GLU A 277 -2.28 -14.76 6.43
CA GLU A 277 -2.70 -15.87 7.31
C GLU A 277 -4.22 -16.12 7.25
N THR A 278 -5.02 -15.05 7.25
CA THR A 278 -6.48 -15.19 7.10
C THR A 278 -6.87 -15.73 5.73
N ALA A 279 -6.24 -15.24 4.65
CA ALA A 279 -6.52 -15.71 3.30
C ALA A 279 -6.12 -17.19 3.11
N GLU A 280 -4.99 -17.60 3.68
CA GLU A 280 -4.55 -19.00 3.68
C GLU A 280 -5.54 -19.89 4.46
N SER A 281 -5.98 -19.46 5.65
CA SER A 281 -6.97 -20.18 6.44
C SER A 281 -8.30 -20.34 5.69
N GLU A 282 -8.78 -19.28 5.05
CA GLU A 282 -9.99 -19.31 4.24
C GLU A 282 -9.85 -20.21 3.00
N ALA A 283 -8.69 -20.15 2.32
CA ALA A 283 -8.40 -21.01 1.18
C ALA A 283 -8.38 -22.49 1.58
N LEU A 284 -7.73 -22.83 2.70
CA LEU A 284 -7.72 -24.20 3.24
C LEU A 284 -9.13 -24.67 3.63
N LYS A 285 -9.94 -23.81 4.27
CA LYS A 285 -11.34 -24.13 4.58
C LYS A 285 -12.14 -24.43 3.31
N ARG A 286 -11.96 -23.62 2.26
CA ARG A 286 -12.61 -23.84 0.95
C ARG A 286 -12.16 -25.15 0.33
N GLN A 287 -10.86 -25.43 0.31
CA GLN A 287 -10.32 -26.69 -0.20
C GLN A 287 -10.86 -27.91 0.57
N VAL A 288 -10.98 -27.83 1.90
CA VAL A 288 -11.59 -28.91 2.70
C VAL A 288 -13.06 -29.12 2.35
N VAL A 289 -13.82 -28.04 2.19
CA VAL A 289 -15.23 -28.12 1.77
C VAL A 289 -15.36 -28.70 0.37
N GLU A 290 -14.53 -28.23 -0.57
CA GLU A 290 -14.50 -28.72 -1.94
C GLU A 290 -14.10 -30.20 -2.02
N ALA A 291 -13.06 -30.61 -1.30
CA ALA A 291 -12.65 -32.01 -1.19
C ALA A 291 -13.74 -32.88 -0.56
N ARG A 292 -14.48 -32.37 0.43
CA ARG A 292 -15.64 -33.06 1.01
C ARG A 292 -16.77 -33.21 0.00
N MET A 293 -17.09 -32.16 -0.75
CA MET A 293 -18.11 -32.23 -1.80
C MET A 293 -17.69 -33.20 -2.92
N ALA A 294 -16.43 -33.18 -3.34
CA ALA A 294 -15.89 -34.11 -4.33
C ALA A 294 -15.92 -35.56 -3.80
N ALA A 295 -15.58 -35.79 -2.54
CA ALA A 295 -15.69 -37.10 -1.90
C ALA A 295 -17.15 -37.59 -1.83
N MET A 296 -18.11 -36.70 -1.56
CA MET A 296 -19.54 -37.03 -1.60
C MET A 296 -19.99 -37.39 -3.02
N GLN A 297 -19.55 -36.65 -4.04
CA GLN A 297 -19.84 -36.96 -5.45
C GLN A 297 -19.21 -38.28 -5.89
N ALA A 298 -18.04 -38.63 -5.36
CA ALA A 298 -17.34 -39.87 -5.69
C ALA A 298 -17.95 -41.11 -5.02
N GLN A 299 -18.69 -40.96 -3.92
CA GLN A 299 -19.24 -42.09 -3.16
C GLN A 299 -20.46 -42.76 -3.82
N VAL A 300 -21.13 -42.11 -4.76
CA VAL A 300 -22.25 -42.70 -5.50
C VAL A 300 -21.88 -42.78 -6.97
N GLU A 301 -21.87 -44.00 -7.54
CA GLU A 301 -21.61 -44.20 -8.96
C GLU A 301 -22.60 -43.36 -9.79
N PRO A 302 -22.14 -42.35 -10.57
CA PRO A 302 -23.05 -41.49 -11.32
C PRO A 302 -23.96 -42.29 -12.26
N HIS A 303 -23.43 -43.36 -12.85
CA HIS A 303 -24.20 -44.25 -13.72
C HIS A 303 -25.33 -44.95 -12.98
N PHE A 304 -25.10 -45.44 -11.76
CA PHE A 304 -26.14 -46.03 -10.93
C PHE A 304 -27.27 -45.03 -10.66
N LEU A 305 -26.95 -43.78 -10.34
CA LEU A 305 -27.96 -42.73 -10.11
C LEU A 305 -28.80 -42.45 -11.35
N PHE A 306 -28.16 -42.23 -12.51
CA PHE A 306 -28.88 -41.97 -13.75
C PHE A 306 -29.77 -43.15 -14.14
N ASN A 307 -29.27 -44.38 -14.03
CA ASN A 307 -30.05 -45.58 -14.31
C ASN A 307 -31.24 -45.72 -13.35
N THR A 308 -31.02 -45.43 -12.06
CA THR A 308 -32.08 -45.50 -11.05
C THR A 308 -33.18 -44.47 -11.33
N LEU A 309 -32.81 -43.23 -11.66
CA LEU A 309 -33.77 -42.18 -12.00
C LEU A 309 -34.53 -42.49 -13.30
N ALA A 310 -33.86 -43.02 -14.32
CA ALA A 310 -34.51 -43.45 -15.56
C ALA A 310 -35.50 -44.61 -15.33
N SER A 311 -35.14 -45.57 -14.47
CA SER A 311 -36.07 -46.63 -14.07
C SER A 311 -37.26 -46.10 -13.28
N ILE A 312 -37.06 -45.11 -12.39
CA ILE A 312 -38.17 -44.45 -11.68
C ILE A 312 -39.09 -43.74 -12.67
N ASP A 313 -38.53 -42.98 -13.61
CA ASP A 313 -39.28 -42.25 -14.65
C ASP A 313 -40.18 -43.19 -15.46
N HIS A 314 -39.61 -44.31 -15.92
CA HIS A 314 -40.39 -45.35 -16.61
C HIS A 314 -41.45 -45.98 -15.69
N LEU A 315 -41.11 -46.32 -14.45
CA LEU A 315 -42.05 -46.92 -13.48
C LEU A 315 -43.19 -45.98 -13.10
N ILE A 316 -43.02 -44.66 -13.16
CA ILE A 316 -44.12 -43.71 -12.91
C ILE A 316 -45.26 -43.94 -13.90
N GLU A 317 -44.95 -44.34 -15.14
CA GLU A 317 -45.94 -44.61 -16.17
C GLU A 317 -46.54 -46.02 -16.05
N VAL A 318 -45.73 -47.03 -15.72
CA VAL A 318 -46.15 -48.45 -15.78
C VAL A 318 -46.56 -49.07 -14.44
N ASP A 319 -45.93 -48.65 -13.33
CA ASP A 319 -46.21 -49.13 -11.97
C ASP A 319 -45.83 -48.05 -10.91
N PRO A 320 -46.74 -47.09 -10.65
CA PRO A 320 -46.49 -45.99 -9.71
C PRO A 320 -46.14 -46.45 -8.28
N ALA A 321 -46.63 -47.63 -7.88
CA ALA A 321 -46.35 -48.17 -6.55
C ALA A 321 -44.89 -48.62 -6.43
N ARG A 322 -44.38 -49.35 -7.43
CA ARG A 322 -42.95 -49.71 -7.51
C ARG A 322 -42.06 -48.47 -7.67
N ALA A 323 -42.49 -47.47 -8.44
CA ALA A 323 -41.76 -46.19 -8.57
C ALA A 323 -41.59 -45.49 -7.21
N SER A 324 -42.68 -45.39 -6.44
CA SER A 324 -42.67 -44.77 -5.10
C SER A 324 -41.74 -45.52 -4.13
N LEU A 325 -41.75 -46.85 -4.18
CA LEU A 325 -40.86 -47.68 -3.36
C LEU A 325 -39.39 -47.45 -3.74
N MET A 326 -39.08 -47.48 -5.04
CA MET A 326 -37.72 -47.25 -5.54
C MET A 326 -37.21 -45.84 -5.19
N GLN A 327 -38.06 -44.82 -5.27
CA GLN A 327 -37.75 -43.46 -4.84
C GLN A 327 -37.47 -43.38 -3.33
N LYS A 328 -38.29 -44.00 -2.48
CA LYS A 328 -38.06 -44.05 -1.03
C LYS A 328 -36.74 -44.72 -0.68
N ASN A 329 -36.41 -45.82 -1.36
CA ASN A 329 -35.13 -46.50 -1.17
C ASN A 329 -33.96 -45.64 -1.65
N LEU A 330 -34.08 -44.91 -2.76
CA LEU A 330 -33.05 -43.97 -3.21
C LEU A 330 -32.81 -42.85 -2.17
N ILE A 331 -33.88 -42.27 -1.61
CA ILE A 331 -33.76 -41.27 -0.54
C ILE A 331 -33.08 -41.87 0.70
N ALA A 332 -33.45 -43.10 1.09
CA ALA A 332 -32.85 -43.80 2.22
C ALA A 332 -31.36 -44.09 1.99
N LEU A 333 -30.98 -44.53 0.79
CA LEU A 333 -29.60 -44.75 0.39
C LEU A 333 -28.79 -43.44 0.47
N LEU A 334 -29.27 -42.36 -0.16
CA LEU A 334 -28.58 -41.07 -0.13
C LEU A 334 -28.43 -40.54 1.32
N ARG A 335 -29.46 -40.70 2.15
CA ARG A 335 -29.40 -40.32 3.57
C ARG A 335 -28.40 -41.15 4.35
N ALA A 336 -28.33 -42.46 4.09
CA ALA A 336 -27.40 -43.37 4.75
C ALA A 336 -25.94 -43.13 4.31
N SER A 337 -25.71 -42.73 3.06
CA SER A 337 -24.37 -42.44 2.53
C SER A 337 -23.82 -41.07 2.91
N MET A 338 -24.66 -40.12 3.37
CA MET A 338 -24.18 -38.81 3.80
C MET A 338 -23.39 -38.87 5.12
N PRO A 339 -22.20 -38.25 5.20
CA PRO A 339 -21.47 -38.08 6.46
C PRO A 339 -22.32 -37.29 7.46
N SER A 340 -22.55 -37.83 8.66
CA SER A 340 -23.25 -37.08 9.71
C SER A 340 -22.25 -36.22 10.48
N MET A 341 -22.63 -34.99 10.84
CA MET A 341 -21.79 -34.08 11.66
C MET A 341 -21.33 -34.70 13.00
N ARG A 342 -22.02 -35.76 13.43
CA ARG A 342 -21.75 -36.55 14.65
C ARG A 342 -20.55 -37.51 14.50
N ASP A 343 -20.11 -37.80 13.27
CA ASP A 343 -19.01 -38.72 12.95
C ASP A 343 -17.61 -38.11 13.18
N VAL A 344 -17.51 -36.80 13.48
CA VAL A 344 -16.25 -36.02 13.49
C VAL A 344 -15.90 -35.46 14.89
N SER A 345 -16.65 -35.78 15.95
CA SER A 345 -16.25 -35.36 17.31
C SER A 345 -15.06 -36.20 17.81
N PRO A 346 -13.90 -35.58 18.11
CA PRO A 346 -12.78 -36.28 18.69
C PRO A 346 -13.13 -36.64 20.14
N GLY A 347 -13.52 -37.90 20.37
CA GLY A 347 -13.97 -38.42 21.67
C GLY A 347 -15.17 -39.38 21.55
N SER A 348 -15.96 -39.24 20.49
CA SER A 348 -16.89 -40.28 20.04
C SER A 348 -16.21 -40.94 18.86
N GLY A 349 -15.46 -42.03 19.06
CA GLY A 349 -14.90 -42.80 17.95
C GLY A 349 -16.01 -43.05 16.94
N GLY A 350 -15.97 -42.32 15.79
CA GLY A 350 -17.10 -42.23 14.87
C GLY A 350 -17.64 -43.63 14.62
N LEU A 351 -18.94 -43.84 14.86
CA LEU A 351 -19.55 -45.18 14.94
C LEU A 351 -19.24 -45.98 13.67
N ARG A 352 -18.14 -46.74 13.70
CA ARG A 352 -17.69 -47.67 12.67
C ARG A 352 -18.43 -48.98 12.89
N ASP A 353 -19.75 -48.97 12.92
CA ASP A 353 -20.52 -50.16 13.24
C ASP A 353 -21.07 -50.85 11.99
N LEU A 354 -21.30 -52.17 12.11
CA LEU A 354 -21.88 -52.98 11.05
C LEU A 354 -23.30 -52.51 10.68
N GLY A 355 -24.02 -51.92 11.64
CA GLY A 355 -25.35 -51.36 11.46
C GLY A 355 -25.37 -50.24 10.42
N ARG A 356 -24.37 -49.35 10.43
CA ARG A 356 -24.23 -48.26 9.47
C ARG A 356 -23.99 -48.78 8.05
N GLU A 357 -23.13 -49.77 7.89
CA GLU A 357 -22.91 -50.42 6.59
C GLU A 357 -24.19 -51.08 6.07
N LEU A 358 -24.95 -51.76 6.94
CA LEU A 358 -26.23 -52.36 6.56
C LEU A 358 -27.31 -51.32 6.24
N ALA A 359 -27.28 -50.15 6.89
CA ALA A 359 -28.20 -49.05 6.61
C ALA A 359 -28.02 -48.49 5.20
N VAL A 360 -26.81 -48.56 4.63
CA VAL A 360 -26.53 -48.22 3.22
C VAL A 360 -26.95 -49.37 2.30
N ILE A 361 -26.63 -50.61 2.67
CA ILE A 361 -26.76 -51.76 1.77
C ILE A 361 -28.20 -52.24 1.62
N ARG A 362 -29.02 -52.14 2.68
CA ARG A 362 -30.45 -52.49 2.61
C ARG A 362 -31.18 -51.73 1.49
N PRO A 363 -31.22 -50.38 1.48
CA PRO A 363 -31.89 -49.66 0.40
C PRO A 363 -31.22 -49.87 -0.96
N TYR A 364 -29.89 -50.03 -1.01
CA TYR A 364 -29.18 -50.34 -2.25
C TYR A 364 -29.66 -51.66 -2.89
N LEU A 365 -29.78 -52.72 -2.08
CA LEU A 365 -30.27 -54.02 -2.56
C LEU A 365 -31.75 -53.99 -2.97
N GLU A 366 -32.59 -53.21 -2.29
CA GLU A 366 -33.98 -53.04 -2.69
C GLU A 366 -34.11 -52.32 -4.05
N ILE A 367 -33.29 -51.29 -4.31
CA ILE A 367 -33.24 -50.62 -5.63
C ILE A 367 -32.85 -51.63 -6.73
N LEU A 368 -31.81 -52.42 -6.48
CA LEU A 368 -31.36 -53.43 -7.44
C LEU A 368 -32.40 -54.54 -7.66
N LYS A 369 -33.12 -54.95 -6.61
CA LYS A 369 -34.22 -55.91 -6.71
C LYS A 369 -35.35 -55.38 -7.58
N VAL A 370 -35.68 -54.09 -7.49
CA VAL A 370 -36.65 -53.48 -8.41
C VAL A 370 -36.13 -53.51 -9.86
N ARG A 371 -34.84 -53.21 -10.08
CA ARG A 371 -34.23 -53.15 -11.42
C ARG A 371 -34.03 -54.52 -12.08
N MET A 372 -33.69 -55.54 -11.29
CA MET A 372 -33.47 -56.91 -11.76
C MET A 372 -34.71 -57.79 -11.64
N GLU A 373 -35.77 -57.28 -11.02
CA GLU A 373 -37.04 -57.96 -10.81
C GLU A 373 -36.85 -59.33 -10.14
N GLU A 374 -37.54 -60.37 -10.63
CA GLU A 374 -37.46 -61.74 -10.11
C GLU A 374 -36.07 -62.39 -10.26
N ARG A 375 -35.14 -61.76 -11.00
CA ARG A 375 -33.78 -62.30 -11.22
C ARG A 375 -32.87 -62.12 -10.01
N LEU A 376 -33.19 -61.23 -9.06
CA LEU A 376 -32.34 -61.00 -7.89
C LEU A 376 -33.07 -61.39 -6.60
N ALA A 377 -32.59 -62.45 -5.95
CA ALA A 377 -32.96 -62.80 -4.59
C ALA A 377 -31.91 -62.25 -3.61
N THR A 378 -32.35 -61.54 -2.57
CA THR A 378 -31.46 -60.99 -1.54
C THR A 378 -31.81 -61.56 -0.17
N GLU A 379 -30.80 -61.81 0.64
CA GLU A 379 -30.97 -62.32 2.00
C GLU A 379 -29.94 -61.69 2.95
N ILE A 380 -30.41 -61.14 4.07
CA ILE A 380 -29.54 -60.54 5.10
C ILE A 380 -29.73 -61.32 6.41
N ARG A 381 -28.69 -62.08 6.79
CA ARG A 381 -28.61 -62.89 8.01
C ARG A 381 -27.66 -62.23 9.01
N VAL A 382 -28.12 -61.16 9.65
CA VAL A 382 -27.37 -60.45 10.69
C VAL A 382 -28.28 -60.27 11.89
N SER A 383 -27.86 -60.79 13.05
CA SER A 383 -28.59 -60.62 14.31
C SER A 383 -28.47 -59.18 14.84
N ASP A 384 -29.51 -58.66 15.48
CA ASP A 384 -29.55 -57.28 15.98
C ASP A 384 -28.40 -56.93 16.93
N GLY A 385 -27.93 -57.89 17.75
CA GLY A 385 -26.79 -57.71 18.65
C GLY A 385 -25.44 -57.49 17.95
N LEU A 386 -25.35 -57.74 16.64
CA LEU A 386 -24.14 -57.49 15.85
C LEU A 386 -24.16 -56.13 15.14
N LEU A 387 -25.27 -55.38 15.19
CA LEU A 387 -25.37 -54.08 14.54
C LEU A 387 -24.41 -53.05 15.16
N SER A 388 -24.11 -53.16 16.47
CA SER A 388 -23.16 -52.28 17.17
C SER A 388 -21.70 -52.75 17.10
N ALA A 389 -21.43 -53.85 16.39
CA ALA A 389 -20.09 -54.40 16.28
C ALA A 389 -19.21 -53.53 15.37
N GLU A 390 -17.98 -53.27 15.78
CA GLU A 390 -17.03 -52.49 14.99
C GLU A 390 -16.71 -53.19 13.66
N PHE A 391 -16.93 -52.49 12.56
CA PHE A 391 -16.64 -52.95 11.21
C PHE A 391 -16.12 -51.79 10.34
N PRO A 392 -15.12 -52.02 9.47
CA PRO A 392 -14.49 -50.93 8.74
C PRO A 392 -15.45 -50.36 7.69
N PRO A 393 -15.58 -49.02 7.58
CA PRO A 393 -16.59 -48.41 6.71
C PRO A 393 -16.30 -48.69 5.24
N MET A 394 -17.31 -48.70 4.38
CA MET A 394 -17.26 -48.98 2.93
C MET A 394 -16.77 -50.39 2.55
N MET A 395 -16.48 -51.28 3.50
CA MET A 395 -16.01 -52.63 3.19
C MET A 395 -17.14 -53.52 2.72
N LEU A 396 -18.28 -53.49 3.42
CA LEU A 396 -19.40 -54.34 3.06
C LEU A 396 -20.02 -53.88 1.75
N GLN A 397 -20.11 -52.56 1.54
CA GLN A 397 -20.56 -51.97 0.28
C GLN A 397 -19.73 -52.46 -0.89
N SER A 398 -18.39 -52.38 -0.79
CA SER A 398 -17.49 -52.82 -1.87
C SER A 398 -17.63 -54.31 -2.21
N LEU A 399 -17.89 -55.17 -1.23
CA LEU A 399 -18.12 -56.60 -1.46
C LEU A 399 -19.46 -56.85 -2.16
N VAL A 400 -20.52 -56.15 -1.74
CA VAL A 400 -21.85 -56.25 -2.35
C VAL A 400 -21.84 -55.74 -3.78
N GLU A 401 -21.21 -54.59 -4.05
CA GLU A 401 -21.06 -54.05 -5.40
C GLU A 401 -20.30 -55.02 -6.31
N ASN A 402 -19.21 -55.60 -5.82
CA ASN A 402 -18.45 -56.60 -6.59
C ASN A 402 -19.30 -57.84 -6.91
N ALA A 403 -20.05 -58.34 -5.94
CA ALA A 403 -20.91 -59.51 -6.11
C ALA A 403 -22.02 -59.27 -7.14
N ILE A 404 -22.62 -58.08 -7.15
CA ILE A 404 -23.65 -57.71 -8.12
C ILE A 404 -23.04 -57.51 -9.51
N LYS A 405 -22.05 -56.61 -9.63
CA LYS A 405 -21.50 -56.18 -10.93
C LYS A 405 -20.76 -57.30 -11.67
N HIS A 406 -20.01 -58.12 -10.95
CA HIS A 406 -19.18 -59.15 -11.55
C HIS A 406 -19.80 -60.55 -11.46
N GLY A 407 -20.63 -60.80 -10.45
CA GLY A 407 -21.26 -62.11 -10.25
C GLY A 407 -22.63 -62.22 -10.93
N LEU A 408 -23.56 -61.33 -10.56
CA LEU A 408 -24.99 -61.51 -10.82
C LEU A 408 -25.49 -60.76 -12.07
N GLU A 409 -25.00 -59.56 -12.35
CA GLU A 409 -25.38 -58.79 -13.56
C GLU A 409 -25.05 -59.53 -14.87
N PRO A 410 -23.85 -60.16 -15.04
CA PRO A 410 -23.53 -60.89 -16.26
C PRO A 410 -24.31 -62.20 -16.43
N LYS A 411 -24.96 -62.70 -15.37
CA LYS A 411 -25.71 -63.96 -15.40
C LYS A 411 -27.16 -63.69 -15.81
N ALA A 412 -27.55 -64.13 -17.00
CA ALA A 412 -28.89 -63.93 -17.55
C ALA A 412 -30.02 -64.45 -16.64
N GLU A 413 -29.82 -65.61 -16.01
CA GLU A 413 -30.79 -66.21 -15.07
C GLU A 413 -30.88 -65.45 -13.74
N GLY A 414 -29.94 -64.55 -13.46
CA GLY A 414 -29.82 -63.88 -12.17
C GLY A 414 -29.26 -64.79 -11.08
N GLY A 415 -29.61 -64.51 -9.83
CA GLY A 415 -29.18 -65.33 -8.70
C GLY A 415 -29.50 -64.74 -7.33
N ARG A 416 -28.87 -65.32 -6.31
CA ARG A 416 -29.03 -64.97 -4.91
C ARG A 416 -27.78 -64.28 -4.39
N LEU A 417 -27.98 -63.19 -3.65
CA LEU A 417 -26.96 -62.55 -2.82
C LEU A 417 -27.32 -62.73 -1.34
N THR A 418 -26.39 -63.26 -0.56
CA THR A 418 -26.54 -63.43 0.89
C THR A 418 -25.47 -62.61 1.62
N VAL A 419 -25.91 -61.77 2.55
CA VAL A 419 -25.04 -61.06 3.49
C VAL A 419 -25.24 -61.67 4.87
N ALA A 420 -24.20 -62.24 5.46
CA ALA A 420 -24.26 -62.87 6.78
C ALA A 420 -23.18 -62.30 7.71
N ALA A 421 -23.48 -62.22 9.00
CA ALA A 421 -22.49 -61.88 10.02
C ALA A 421 -22.63 -62.80 11.23
N GLU A 422 -21.50 -63.27 11.73
CA GLU A 422 -21.43 -64.18 12.87
C GLU A 422 -20.15 -63.94 13.70
N ILE A 423 -20.15 -64.41 14.94
CA ILE A 423 -18.96 -64.39 15.80
C ILE A 423 -18.33 -65.78 15.78
N VAL A 424 -17.10 -65.86 15.31
CA VAL A 424 -16.33 -67.11 15.23
C VAL A 424 -15.01 -66.92 15.96
N HIS A 425 -14.77 -67.70 17.02
CA HIS A 425 -13.55 -67.64 17.85
C HIS A 425 -13.23 -66.22 18.37
N GLY A 426 -14.24 -65.47 18.80
CA GLY A 426 -14.06 -64.09 19.32
C GLY A 426 -13.76 -63.04 18.24
N LYS A 427 -13.96 -63.37 16.97
CA LYS A 427 -13.83 -62.46 15.83
C LYS A 427 -15.16 -62.30 15.12
N LEU A 428 -15.44 -61.10 14.61
CA LEU A 428 -16.57 -60.84 13.75
C LEU A 428 -16.22 -61.31 12.34
N ALA A 429 -16.98 -62.26 11.80
CA ALA A 429 -16.89 -62.72 10.43
C ALA A 429 -18.11 -62.21 9.64
N VAL A 430 -17.86 -61.39 8.62
CA VAL A 430 -18.90 -60.86 7.73
C VAL A 430 -18.69 -61.45 6.34
N THR A 431 -19.69 -62.16 5.84
CA THR A 431 -19.64 -62.90 4.59
C THR A 431 -20.64 -62.33 3.59
N VAL A 432 -20.18 -62.10 2.36
CA VAL A 432 -21.01 -61.80 1.21
C VAL A 432 -20.86 -62.96 0.22
N ALA A 433 -21.96 -63.65 -0.06
CA ALA A 433 -22.00 -64.81 -0.94
C ALA A 433 -22.99 -64.60 -2.09
N ASP A 434 -22.53 -64.78 -3.32
CA ASP A 434 -23.35 -64.73 -4.54
C ASP A 434 -23.44 -66.10 -5.21
N THR A 435 -24.49 -66.29 -6.03
CA THR A 435 -24.65 -67.46 -6.91
C THR A 435 -24.40 -67.11 -8.39
N GLY A 436 -23.49 -66.17 -8.64
CA GLY A 436 -23.12 -65.68 -9.96
C GLY A 436 -22.22 -66.64 -10.73
N LEU A 437 -21.47 -66.10 -11.71
CA LEU A 437 -20.58 -66.90 -12.57
C LEU A 437 -19.34 -67.46 -11.84
N GLY A 438 -19.03 -66.92 -10.65
CA GLY A 438 -17.87 -67.33 -9.84
C GLY A 438 -16.54 -66.73 -10.32
N PHE A 439 -15.50 -66.95 -9.52
CA PHE A 439 -14.16 -66.42 -9.76
C PHE A 439 -13.52 -67.09 -11.00
N GLY A 440 -13.06 -66.31 -11.98
CA GLY A 440 -12.30 -66.80 -13.14
C GLY A 440 -13.10 -67.32 -14.35
N LYS A 441 -14.44 -67.36 -14.28
CA LYS A 441 -15.30 -67.75 -15.44
C LYS A 441 -16.00 -66.58 -16.14
N ALA A 442 -16.05 -65.40 -15.52
CA ALA A 442 -16.52 -64.19 -16.18
C ALA A 442 -15.45 -63.69 -17.17
N ALA A 443 -15.84 -63.45 -18.43
CA ALA A 443 -14.97 -62.93 -19.49
C ALA A 443 -14.33 -61.57 -19.17
N THR A 444 -14.82 -60.91 -18.12
CA THR A 444 -14.19 -59.77 -17.45
C THR A 444 -13.68 -60.25 -16.09
N ALA A 445 -12.49 -60.84 -16.06
CA ALA A 445 -11.75 -60.94 -14.81
C ALA A 445 -11.54 -59.49 -14.33
N GLY A 446 -12.41 -59.01 -13.45
CA GLY A 446 -12.23 -57.73 -12.77
C GLY A 446 -10.80 -57.69 -12.26
N THR A 447 -10.14 -56.56 -12.44
CA THR A 447 -8.67 -56.37 -12.37
C THR A 447 -7.98 -56.79 -11.06
N GLY A 448 -8.70 -57.41 -10.11
CA GLY A 448 -8.24 -57.76 -8.77
C GLY A 448 -8.15 -56.54 -7.85
N ILE A 449 -8.29 -55.33 -8.40
CA ILE A 449 -8.07 -54.05 -7.73
C ILE A 449 -9.02 -53.85 -6.55
N GLY A 450 -10.29 -54.24 -6.69
CA GLY A 450 -11.28 -54.10 -5.62
C GLY A 450 -10.93 -54.92 -4.37
N LEU A 451 -10.64 -56.20 -4.55
CA LEU A 451 -10.27 -57.10 -3.43
C LEU A 451 -8.86 -56.83 -2.90
N SER A 452 -7.92 -56.38 -3.75
CA SER A 452 -6.59 -55.97 -3.29
C SER A 452 -6.65 -54.72 -2.42
N ASN A 453 -7.49 -53.73 -2.79
CA ASN A 453 -7.67 -52.51 -2.00
C ASN A 453 -8.31 -52.81 -0.64
N ILE A 454 -9.28 -53.74 -0.59
CA ILE A 454 -9.85 -54.22 0.68
C ILE A 454 -8.77 -54.86 1.54
N ARG A 455 -7.93 -55.72 0.97
CA ARG A 455 -6.84 -56.40 1.70
C ARG A 455 -5.82 -55.41 2.26
N GLU A 456 -5.36 -54.46 1.45
CA GLU A 456 -4.41 -53.42 1.86
C GLU A 456 -5.00 -52.57 2.99
N ARG A 457 -6.26 -52.16 2.87
CA ARG A 457 -6.93 -51.34 3.88
C ARG A 457 -7.21 -52.12 5.17
N LEU A 458 -7.50 -53.41 5.11
CA LEU A 458 -7.57 -54.27 6.30
C LEU A 458 -6.20 -54.37 6.99
N GLN A 459 -5.12 -54.51 6.22
CA GLN A 459 -3.76 -54.54 6.74
C GLN A 459 -3.37 -53.22 7.43
N LEU A 460 -3.75 -52.08 6.86
CA LEU A 460 -3.49 -50.75 7.47
C LEU A 460 -4.26 -50.53 8.77
N LEU A 461 -5.51 -51.00 8.85
CA LEU A 461 -6.38 -50.75 10.01
C LEU A 461 -6.16 -51.74 11.16
N TYR A 462 -5.93 -53.03 10.86
CA TYR A 462 -5.90 -54.10 11.86
C TYR A 462 -4.61 -54.92 11.83
N GLY A 463 -3.70 -54.67 10.89
CA GLY A 463 -2.52 -55.50 10.69
C GLY A 463 -2.87 -56.97 10.50
N ALA A 464 -2.12 -57.86 11.14
CA ALA A 464 -2.34 -59.30 11.09
C ALA A 464 -3.62 -59.80 11.82
N LYS A 465 -4.37 -58.91 12.48
CA LYS A 465 -5.58 -59.30 13.24
C LYS A 465 -6.82 -59.45 12.36
N ALA A 466 -6.81 -58.90 11.15
CA ALA A 466 -7.87 -59.06 10.17
C ALA A 466 -7.46 -59.93 8.99
N SER A 467 -8.43 -60.56 8.33
CA SER A 467 -8.21 -61.37 7.14
C SER A 467 -9.34 -61.27 6.14
N LEU A 468 -9.02 -61.44 4.87
CA LEU A 468 -9.97 -61.56 3.77
C LEU A 468 -9.83 -62.95 3.15
N LYS A 469 -10.88 -63.76 3.21
CA LYS A 469 -10.94 -65.09 2.57
C LYS A 469 -11.90 -65.04 1.40
N VAL A 470 -11.49 -65.59 0.27
CA VAL A 470 -12.32 -65.77 -0.92
C VAL A 470 -12.44 -67.27 -1.17
N ALA A 471 -13.66 -67.75 -1.36
CA ALA A 471 -13.96 -69.15 -1.63
C ALA A 471 -15.03 -69.25 -2.73
N GLU A 472 -15.11 -70.40 -3.38
CA GLU A 472 -16.26 -70.72 -4.24
C GLU A 472 -17.49 -70.99 -3.37
N ASN A 473 -18.65 -70.51 -3.82
CA ASN A 473 -19.91 -70.74 -3.13
C ASN A 473 -20.54 -72.07 -3.61
N PRO A 474 -21.05 -72.94 -2.70
CA PRO A 474 -21.77 -74.14 -3.11
C PRO A 474 -22.97 -73.82 -4.02
N GLY A 475 -23.02 -74.44 -5.20
CA GLY A 475 -24.02 -74.13 -6.24
C GLY A 475 -23.56 -73.08 -7.26
N GLY A 476 -22.31 -72.64 -7.20
CA GLY A 476 -21.71 -71.65 -8.09
C GLY A 476 -21.69 -70.24 -7.48
N GLY A 477 -20.82 -69.38 -8.02
CA GLY A 477 -20.61 -68.02 -7.51
C GLY A 477 -19.45 -67.90 -6.53
N THR A 478 -19.37 -66.77 -5.82
CA THR A 478 -18.24 -66.43 -4.94
C THR A 478 -18.73 -66.15 -3.51
N ALA A 479 -17.98 -66.61 -2.52
CA ALA A 479 -18.16 -66.26 -1.12
C ALA A 479 -16.92 -65.52 -0.60
N VAL A 480 -17.10 -64.28 -0.18
CA VAL A 480 -16.03 -63.44 0.37
C VAL A 480 -16.31 -63.15 1.83
N THR A 481 -15.38 -63.51 2.71
CA THR A 481 -15.49 -63.34 4.16
C THR A 481 -14.39 -62.41 4.65
N ILE A 482 -14.80 -61.33 5.32
CA ILE A 482 -13.92 -60.46 6.10
C ILE A 482 -14.00 -60.88 7.56
N THR A 483 -12.85 -61.10 8.18
CA THR A 483 -12.75 -61.39 9.61
C THR A 483 -12.00 -60.27 10.30
N VAL A 484 -12.61 -59.67 11.33
CA VAL A 484 -12.01 -58.60 12.15
C VAL A 484 -12.17 -58.93 13.64
N PRO A 485 -11.33 -58.36 14.54
CA PRO A 485 -11.54 -58.49 15.97
C PRO A 485 -12.93 -58.00 16.38
N TYR A 486 -13.65 -58.75 17.20
CA TYR A 486 -14.97 -58.32 17.69
C TYR A 486 -14.80 -57.27 18.79
N GLN A 487 -15.37 -56.08 18.57
CA GLN A 487 -15.52 -55.02 19.56
C GLN A 487 -16.96 -54.50 19.45
N SER A 488 -17.67 -54.35 20.57
CA SER A 488 -19.01 -53.75 20.57
C SER A 488 -18.91 -52.33 21.08
N ASN A 489 -19.45 -51.37 20.32
CA ASN A 489 -19.60 -50.00 20.78
C ASN A 489 -20.83 -49.92 21.70
N SER A 490 -20.70 -50.31 22.96
CA SER A 490 -21.73 -50.07 23.97
C SER A 490 -21.63 -48.62 24.44
N VAL A 491 -22.39 -47.72 23.82
CA VAL A 491 -22.54 -46.33 24.31
C VAL A 491 -23.37 -46.27 25.61
N ASP A 492 -24.00 -47.38 26.06
CA ASP A 492 -24.93 -47.38 27.20
C ASP A 492 -24.46 -48.17 28.45
N ALA A 493 -23.18 -48.52 28.58
CA ALA A 493 -22.70 -49.27 29.76
C ALA A 493 -22.24 -48.39 30.94
N GLU A 494 -22.10 -47.06 30.77
CA GLU A 494 -21.55 -46.16 31.80
C GLU A 494 -22.62 -45.31 32.52
N ALA A 495 -23.91 -45.48 32.19
CA ALA A 495 -25.02 -44.80 32.86
C ALA A 495 -25.73 -45.65 33.94
N ALA A 496 -25.27 -46.87 34.19
CA ALA A 496 -25.90 -47.82 35.12
C ALA A 496 -24.90 -48.47 36.12
N ALA A 497 -23.84 -47.73 36.51
CA ALA A 497 -22.92 -48.13 37.56
C ALA A 497 -22.99 -47.16 38.75
#